data_AF-A0A933L164-F1
#
_entry.id   AF-A0A933L164-F1
#
_cell.length_a   1.000
_cell.length_b   1.000
_cell.length_c   1.000
_cell.angle_alpha   90.00
_cell.angle_beta   90.00
_cell.angle_gamma   90.00
#
_symmetry.space_group_name_H-M   'P 1'
#
loop_
_entity.id
_entity.type
_entity.pdbx_description
1 polymer ?
#
loop_
_entity_poly.entity_id
_entity_poly.type
_entity_poly.pdbx_seq_one_letter_code
_entity_poly.pdbx_strand_id
1 'polypeptide(L)'
;MSVSAVSRIIDDLQSQGGLSGTDLANITDVSKATVSRWRTGSVRPHPGTQLVISDLHYIVGRLGEYYSADDIRLWLFARHPQLDGRRAIDLINEGKSEEVLGILERLDAEAYL
;
A
#
# COMPACT_ATOMS: atom_id res chain seq x y z
N MET A 1 2.66 25.92 -3.32
CA MET A 1 3.80 25.00 -3.11
C MET A 1 3.55 23.75 -3.92
N SER A 2 4.54 23.24 -4.66
CA SER A 2 4.40 22.00 -5.43
C SER A 2 4.15 20.84 -4.47
N VAL A 3 3.02 20.16 -4.60
CA VAL A 3 2.71 18.95 -3.82
C VAL A 3 3.78 17.91 -4.15
N SER A 4 4.46 17.36 -3.12
CA SER A 4 5.49 16.34 -3.35
C SER A 4 4.86 15.06 -3.91
N ALA A 5 5.60 14.29 -4.71
CA ALA A 5 5.10 13.01 -5.23
C ALA A 5 4.64 12.07 -4.09
N VAL A 6 5.38 12.04 -2.98
CA VAL A 6 5.04 11.26 -1.79
C VAL A 6 3.72 11.73 -1.16
N SER A 7 3.46 13.04 -1.12
CA SER A 7 2.18 13.55 -0.61
C SER A 7 1.01 13.05 -1.44
N ARG A 8 1.10 13.11 -2.77
CA ARG A 8 0.04 12.59 -3.65
C ARG A 8 -0.17 11.09 -3.45
N ILE A 9 0.90 10.32 -3.39
CA ILE A 9 0.82 8.88 -3.13
C ILE A 9 0.12 8.60 -1.79
N ILE A 10 0.47 9.34 -0.73
CA ILE A 10 -0.21 9.18 0.56
C ILE A 10 -1.70 9.50 0.43
N ASP A 11 -2.07 10.59 -0.24
CA ASP A 11 -3.48 10.97 -0.42
C ASP A 11 -4.25 9.94 -1.27
N ASP A 12 -3.63 9.36 -2.29
CA ASP A 12 -4.19 8.27 -3.10
C ASP A 12 -4.38 7.00 -2.26
N LEU A 13 -3.41 6.62 -1.44
CA LEU A 13 -3.52 5.48 -0.53
C LEU A 13 -4.66 5.64 0.49
N GLN A 14 -4.91 6.88 0.95
CA GLN A 14 -6.03 7.18 1.85
C GLN A 14 -7.39 7.07 1.13
N SER A 15 -7.48 7.60 -0.09
CA SER A 15 -8.74 7.70 -0.83
C SER A 15 -9.11 6.43 -1.59
N GLN A 16 -8.16 5.81 -2.27
CA GLN A 16 -8.37 4.59 -3.07
C GLN A 16 -8.18 3.32 -2.23
N GLY A 17 -7.20 3.30 -1.33
CA GLY A 17 -6.89 2.11 -0.52
C GLY A 17 -7.58 2.05 0.83
N GLY A 18 -8.34 3.09 1.20
CA GLY A 18 -8.99 3.19 2.52
C GLY A 18 -7.99 3.25 3.69
N LEU A 19 -6.70 3.44 3.41
CA LEU A 19 -5.64 3.31 4.42
C LEU A 19 -5.57 4.57 5.27
N SER A 20 -5.85 4.46 6.57
CA SER A 20 -5.72 5.60 7.47
C SER A 20 -4.25 5.99 7.66
N GLY A 21 -4.00 7.21 8.16
CA GLY A 21 -2.65 7.61 8.55
C GLY A 21 -2.03 6.72 9.65
N THR A 22 -2.86 6.01 10.42
CA THR A 22 -2.40 4.99 11.38
C THR A 22 -2.01 3.69 10.68
N ASP A 23 -2.76 3.27 9.65
CA ASP A 23 -2.42 2.09 8.86
C ASP A 23 -1.08 2.30 8.14
N LEU A 24 -0.89 3.45 7.49
CA LEU A 24 0.37 3.79 6.83
C LEU A 24 1.55 3.84 7.81
N ALA A 25 1.32 4.35 9.02
CA ALA A 25 2.33 4.37 10.08
C ALA A 25 2.74 2.95 10.49
N ASN A 26 1.77 2.05 10.66
CA ASN A 26 2.03 0.64 10.98
C ASN A 26 2.75 -0.08 9.83
N ILE A 27 2.35 0.15 8.58
CA ILE A 27 2.96 -0.48 7.39
C ILE A 27 4.39 -0.02 7.17
N THR A 28 4.73 1.22 7.53
CA THR A 28 6.07 1.79 7.30
C THR A 28 6.94 1.81 8.56
N ASP A 29 6.48 1.23 9.66
CA ASP A 29 7.14 1.20 10.97
C ASP A 29 7.59 2.60 11.46
N VAL A 30 6.69 3.59 11.37
CA VAL A 30 6.93 4.94 11.88
C VAL A 30 5.74 5.46 12.68
N SER A 31 5.88 6.64 13.29
CA SER A 31 4.76 7.32 13.94
C SER A 31 3.77 7.92 12.92
N LYS A 32 2.49 8.01 13.30
CA LYS A 32 1.46 8.76 12.56
C LYS A 32 1.85 10.23 12.32
N ALA A 33 2.59 10.84 13.25
CA ALA A 33 3.10 12.21 13.09
C ALA A 33 4.13 12.30 11.97
N THR A 34 4.97 11.28 11.79
CA THR A 34 5.92 11.17 10.68
C THR A 34 5.19 11.08 9.34
N VAL A 35 4.15 10.24 9.24
CA VAL A 35 3.31 10.15 8.03
C VAL A 35 2.64 11.48 7.71
N SER A 36 2.10 12.17 8.73
CA SER A 36 1.52 13.50 8.57
C SER A 36 2.53 14.50 8.00
N ARG A 37 3.77 14.48 8.48
CA ARG A 37 4.87 15.32 7.97
C ARG A 37 5.25 15.01 6.52
N TRP A 38 5.19 13.74 6.11
CA TRP A 38 5.39 13.36 4.71
C TRP A 38 4.27 13.89 3.82
N ARG A 39 3.02 13.76 4.28
CA ARG A 39 1.84 14.28 3.58
C ARG A 39 1.87 15.80 3.42
N THR A 40 2.38 16.54 4.40
CA THR A 40 2.55 18.00 4.26
C THR A 40 3.79 18.40 3.47
N GLY A 41 4.65 17.44 3.08
CA GLY A 41 5.92 17.69 2.39
C GLY A 41 6.99 18.31 3.29
N SER A 42 6.77 18.40 4.60
CA SER A 42 7.70 19.00 5.57
C SER A 42 8.94 18.12 5.82
N VAL A 43 8.81 16.80 5.65
CA VAL A 43 9.89 15.81 5.74
C VAL A 43 9.72 14.83 4.58
N ARG A 44 10.83 14.27 4.07
CA ARG A 44 10.79 13.19 3.08
C ARG A 44 11.08 11.84 3.76
N PRO A 45 10.40 10.75 3.36
CA PRO A 45 10.76 9.41 3.84
C PRO A 45 12.17 9.02 3.40
N HIS A 46 12.80 8.09 4.12
CA HIS A 46 14.07 7.48 3.70
C HIS A 46 13.84 6.63 2.43
N PRO A 47 14.83 6.40 1.54
CA PRO A 47 14.63 5.67 0.29
C PRO A 47 13.99 4.29 0.45
N GLY A 48 14.36 3.52 1.49
CA GLY A 48 13.71 2.23 1.76
C GLY A 48 12.21 2.37 2.02
N THR A 49 11.80 3.36 2.81
CA THR A 49 10.39 3.65 3.04
C THR A 49 9.69 4.19 1.78
N GLN A 50 10.40 4.92 0.92
CA GLN A 50 9.84 5.36 -0.36
C GLN A 50 9.53 4.16 -1.27
N LEU A 51 10.37 3.12 -1.27
CA LEU A 51 10.10 1.89 -2.01
C LEU A 51 8.84 1.20 -1.47
N VAL A 52 8.75 1.00 -0.15
CA VAL A 52 7.55 0.40 0.49
C VAL A 52 6.27 1.16 0.14
N ILE A 53 6.31 2.51 0.20
CA ILE A 53 5.14 3.35 -0.14
C ILE A 53 4.82 3.26 -1.64
N SER A 54 5.83 3.19 -2.50
CA SER A 54 5.66 3.06 -3.95
C SER A 54 5.02 1.72 -4.32
N ASP A 55 5.53 0.62 -3.76
CA ASP A 55 4.99 -0.72 -4.00
C ASP A 55 3.55 -0.84 -3.50
N LEU A 56 3.28 -0.30 -2.31
CA LEU A 56 1.93 -0.26 -1.75
C LEU A 56 0.97 0.53 -2.65
N HIS A 57 1.40 1.68 -3.18
CA HIS A 57 0.58 2.49 -4.10
C HIS A 57 0.25 1.75 -5.38
N TYR A 58 1.24 1.07 -5.96
CA TYR A 58 1.03 0.26 -7.15
C TYR A 58 0.05 -0.90 -6.89
N ILE A 59 0.23 -1.64 -5.79
CA ILE A 59 -0.66 -2.74 -5.39
C ILE A 59 -2.09 -2.25 -5.12
N VAL A 60 -2.26 -1.12 -4.42
CA VAL A 60 -3.58 -0.51 -4.18
C VAL A 60 -4.23 -0.08 -5.49
N GLY A 61 -3.47 0.53 -6.42
CA GLY A 61 -3.99 0.92 -7.72
C GLY A 61 -4.53 -0.27 -8.51
N ARG A 62 -3.80 -1.38 -8.52
CA ARG A 62 -4.23 -2.64 -9.15
C ARG A 62 -5.45 -3.26 -8.50
N LEU A 63 -5.48 -3.33 -7.17
CA LEU A 63 -6.63 -3.86 -6.44
C LEU A 63 -7.89 -2.99 -6.66
N GLY A 64 -7.71 -1.69 -6.87
CA GLY A 64 -8.78 -0.73 -7.19
C GLY A 64 -9.54 -1.00 -8.49
N GLU A 65 -8.99 -1.84 -9.37
CA GLU A 65 -9.72 -2.31 -10.56
C GLU A 65 -10.84 -3.31 -10.21
N TYR A 66 -10.76 -3.94 -9.04
CA TYR A 66 -11.64 -5.04 -8.62
C TYR A 66 -12.40 -4.79 -7.31
N TYR A 67 -11.81 -3.99 -6.41
CA TYR A 67 -12.26 -3.87 -5.02
C TYR A 67 -12.52 -2.42 -4.61
N SER A 68 -13.45 -2.24 -3.68
CA SER A 68 -13.68 -0.95 -3.03
C SER A 68 -12.54 -0.62 -2.06
N ALA A 69 -12.39 0.65 -1.67
CA ALA A 69 -11.37 1.07 -0.72
C ALA A 69 -11.40 0.30 0.62
N ASP A 70 -12.59 0.00 1.13
CA ASP A 70 -12.75 -0.77 2.36
C ASP A 70 -12.33 -2.24 2.18
N ASP A 71 -12.66 -2.83 1.03
CA ASP A 71 -12.26 -4.20 0.69
C ASP A 71 -10.76 -4.32 0.44
N ILE A 72 -10.14 -3.31 -0.17
CA ILE A 72 -8.67 -3.24 -0.36
C ILE A 72 -7.98 -3.24 0.99
N ARG A 73 -8.43 -2.39 1.92
CA ARG A 73 -7.88 -2.37 3.27
C ARG A 73 -8.06 -3.73 3.94
N LEU A 74 -9.23 -4.36 3.83
CA LEU A 74 -9.44 -5.69 4.40
C LEU A 74 -8.48 -6.73 3.78
N TRP A 75 -8.35 -6.75 2.45
CA TRP A 75 -7.49 -7.67 1.71
C TRP A 75 -6.03 -7.54 2.14
N LEU A 76 -5.53 -6.32 2.25
CA LEU A 76 -4.15 -6.00 2.65
C LEU A 76 -3.82 -6.52 4.06
N PHE A 77 -4.77 -6.40 4.99
CA PHE A 77 -4.60 -6.80 6.40
C PHE A 77 -5.04 -8.24 6.71
N ALA A 78 -5.73 -8.91 5.78
CA ALA A 78 -6.16 -10.28 5.94
C ALA A 78 -4.99 -11.26 5.76
N ARG A 79 -5.05 -12.39 6.48
CA ARG A 79 -4.18 -13.54 6.17
C ARG A 79 -4.64 -14.14 4.86
N HIS A 80 -3.71 -14.32 3.92
CA HIS A 80 -4.06 -14.74 2.58
C HIS A 80 -3.62 -16.20 2.34
N PRO A 81 -4.53 -17.11 1.92
CA PRO A 81 -4.19 -18.51 1.69
C PRO A 81 -3.08 -18.72 0.64
N GLN A 82 -3.07 -17.90 -0.42
CA GLN A 82 -2.04 -17.96 -1.47
C GLN A 82 -0.72 -17.26 -1.07
N LEU A 83 -0.63 -16.70 0.14
CA LEU A 83 0.60 -16.15 0.74
C LEU A 83 1.02 -16.97 1.97
N ASP A 84 0.72 -18.28 1.99
CA ASP A 84 1.00 -19.17 3.12
C ASP A 84 0.44 -18.66 4.46
N GLY A 85 -0.72 -17.98 4.41
CA GLY A 85 -1.37 -17.40 5.58
C GLY A 85 -0.72 -16.09 6.09
N ARG A 86 0.25 -15.54 5.38
CA ARG A 86 0.82 -14.20 5.66
C ARG A 86 -0.12 -13.10 5.16
N ARG A 87 0.05 -11.89 5.69
CA ARG A 87 -0.68 -10.69 5.23
C ARG A 87 0.12 -10.00 4.14
N ALA A 88 -0.56 -9.44 3.15
CA ALA A 88 0.09 -8.71 2.06
C ALA A 88 0.91 -7.53 2.59
N ILE A 89 0.41 -6.80 3.60
CA ILE A 89 1.15 -5.68 4.19
C ILE A 89 2.50 -6.07 4.80
N ASP A 90 2.62 -7.27 5.37
CA ASP A 90 3.85 -7.73 5.99
C ASP A 90 4.91 -8.01 4.92
N LEU A 91 4.48 -8.60 3.80
CA LEU A 91 5.35 -8.84 2.64
C LEU A 91 5.83 -7.54 2.00
N ILE A 92 4.93 -6.57 1.83
CA ILE A 92 5.26 -5.26 1.27
C ILE A 92 6.27 -4.53 2.18
N ASN A 93 6.06 -4.54 3.50
CA ASN A 93 7.02 -3.97 4.45
C ASN A 93 8.39 -4.65 4.39
N GLU A 94 8.43 -5.97 4.21
CA GLU A 94 9.67 -6.75 4.08
C GLU A 94 10.36 -6.63 2.70
N GLY A 95 9.81 -5.84 1.77
CA GLY A 95 10.34 -5.70 0.41
C GLY A 95 10.11 -6.93 -0.47
N LYS A 96 9.09 -7.73 -0.16
CA LYS A 96 8.66 -8.95 -0.87
C LYS A 96 7.38 -8.72 -1.67
N SER A 97 7.23 -7.51 -2.22
CA SER A 97 6.04 -7.08 -2.96
C SER A 97 5.74 -7.96 -4.19
N GLU A 98 6.77 -8.56 -4.79
CA GLU A 98 6.65 -9.51 -5.91
C GLU A 98 5.75 -10.72 -5.58
N GLU A 99 5.77 -11.23 -4.35
CA GLU A 99 4.90 -12.34 -3.94
C GLU A 99 3.41 -11.93 -3.98
N VAL A 100 3.13 -10.67 -3.60
CA VAL A 100 1.79 -10.09 -3.62
C VAL A 100 1.35 -9.85 -5.07
N LEU A 101 2.24 -9.29 -5.90
CA LEU A 101 1.97 -9.03 -7.32
C LEU A 101 1.68 -10.30 -8.11
N GLY A 102 2.39 -11.39 -7.83
CA GLY A 102 2.14 -12.68 -8.47
C GLY A 102 0.73 -13.24 -8.19
N ILE A 103 0.08 -12.86 -7.09
CA ILE A 103 -1.34 -13.19 -6.86
C ILE A 103 -2.23 -12.34 -7.74
N LEU A 104 -1.98 -11.04 -7.79
CA LEU A 104 -2.79 -10.13 -8.59
C LEU A 104 -2.72 -10.48 -10.08
N GLU A 105 -1.56 -10.89 -10.59
CA GLU A 105 -1.41 -11.36 -11.98
C GLU A 105 -2.30 -12.57 -12.29
N ARG A 106 -2.49 -13.48 -11.32
CA ARG A 106 -3.42 -14.60 -11.49
C ARG A 106 -4.88 -14.16 -11.47
N LEU A 107 -5.22 -13.18 -10.63
CA LEU A 107 -6.56 -12.59 -10.62
C LEU A 107 -6.88 -11.91 -11.96
N ASP A 108 -5.92 -11.18 -12.55
CA ASP A 108 -6.08 -10.61 -13.89
C ASP A 108 -6.34 -11.71 -14.93
N ALA A 109 -5.52 -12.77 -14.91
CA ALA A 109 -5.65 -13.87 -15.85
C ALA A 109 -7.01 -14.60 -15.75
N GLU A 110 -7.56 -14.74 -14.54
CA GLU A 110 -8.89 -15.32 -14.32
C GLU A 110 -10.03 -14.38 -14.74
N ALA A 111 -9.85 -13.07 -14.61
CA ALA A 111 -10.87 -12.07 -15.00
C ALA A 111 -11.05 -11.91 -16.52
N TYR A 112 -10.03 -12.27 -17.31
CA TYR A 112 -10.05 -12.18 -18.78
C TYR A 112 -10.43 -13.50 -19.51
N LEU A 113 -10.79 -14.56 -18.77
CA LEU A 113 -11.27 -15.84 -19.30
C LEU A 113 -12.81 -15.92 -19.30
#